data_AF-A0A6B1H7S5-F1
#
_entry.id   AF-A0A6B1H7S5-F1
#
_cell.length_a   1.000
_cell.length_b   1.000
_cell.length_c   1.000
_cell.angle_alpha   90.00
_cell.angle_beta   90.00
_cell.angle_gamma   90.00
#
_symmetry.space_group_name_H-M   'P 1'
#
loop_
_entity.id
_entity.type
_entity.pdbx_description
1 polymer ?
#
loop_
_entity_poly.entity_id
_entity_poly.type
_entity_poly.pdbx_seq_one_letter_code
_entity_poly.pdbx_strand_id
1 'polypeptide(L)' 'AYYYASKENIQTHGGMGFTWEFDCQFHYRRAKLLSVNIGSEASWQDKLIGAIERDAA' A
#
# COMPACT_ATOMS: atom_id res chain seq x y z
N ALA A 1 -0.08 -0.07 6.37
CA ALA A 1 -0.68 -1.33 6.89
C ALA A 1 -1.26 -2.21 5.78
N TYR A 2 -2.30 -1.77 5.04
CA TYR A 2 -3.01 -2.64 4.07
C TYR A 2 -2.14 -3.21 2.94
N TYR A 3 -1.26 -2.41 2.32
CA TYR A 3 -0.34 -2.88 1.28
C TYR A 3 0.55 -4.04 1.77
N TYR A 4 1.20 -3.88 2.92
CA TYR A 4 2.03 -4.91 3.52
C TYR A 4 1.24 -6.19 3.77
N ALA A 5 0.09 -6.09 4.45
CA ALA A 5 -0.75 -7.25 4.74
C ALA A 5 -1.19 -7.98 3.46
N SER A 6 -1.61 -7.25 2.42
CA SER A 6 -2.03 -7.86 1.16
C SER A 6 -0.89 -8.57 0.41
N LYS A 7 0.35 -8.08 0.56
CA LYS A 7 1.54 -8.68 -0.04
C LYS A 7 1.93 -9.96 0.70
N GLU A 8 2.00 -9.90 2.04
CA GLU A 8 2.31 -11.08 2.86
C GLU A 8 1.22 -12.14 2.77
N ASN A 9 -0.04 -11.75 2.50
CA ASN A 9 -1.13 -12.69 2.25
C ASN A 9 -0.84 -13.60 1.03
N ILE A 10 -0.30 -13.05 -0.06
CA ILE A 10 0.14 -13.87 -1.21
C ILE A 10 1.27 -14.81 -0.76
N GLN A 11 2.25 -14.28 -0.05
CA GLN A 11 3.46 -15.01 0.31
C GLN A 11 3.22 -16.16 1.30
N THR A 12 2.27 -15.98 2.21
CA THR A 12 1.84 -17.01 3.16
C THR A 12 1.27 -18.24 2.45
N HIS A 13 0.56 -18.04 1.33
CA HIS A 13 -0.08 -19.12 0.57
C HIS A 13 0.80 -19.63 -0.58
N GLY A 14 1.99 -19.05 -0.79
CA GLY A 14 2.91 -19.41 -1.86
C GLY A 14 2.26 -19.30 -3.24
N GLY A 15 2.48 -20.30 -4.10
CA GLY A 15 1.90 -20.32 -5.45
C GLY A 15 0.38 -20.23 -5.47
N MET A 16 -0.30 -20.83 -4.49
CA MET A 16 -1.77 -20.77 -4.40
C MET A 16 -2.29 -19.36 -4.12
N GLY A 17 -1.48 -18.50 -3.49
CA GLY A 17 -1.82 -17.10 -3.24
C GLY A 17 -1.89 -16.24 -4.50
N PHE A 18 -1.53 -16.79 -5.67
CA PHE A 18 -1.64 -16.12 -6.97
C PHE A 18 -2.53 -16.90 -7.97
N THR A 19 -3.12 -18.01 -7.54
CA THR A 19 -4.05 -18.80 -8.35
C THR A 19 -5.50 -18.51 -7.95
N TRP A 20 -6.47 -19.26 -8.49
CA TRP A 20 -7.90 -19.00 -8.30
C TRP A 20 -8.49 -19.66 -7.05
N GLU A 21 -7.68 -20.45 -6.33
CA GLU A 21 -8.05 -21.12 -5.09
C GLU A 21 -8.17 -20.13 -3.92
N PHE A 22 -7.46 -18.99 -3.99
CA PHE A 22 -7.56 -17.89 -3.04
C PHE A 22 -7.64 -16.54 -3.75
N ASP A 23 -8.23 -15.55 -3.08
CA ASP A 23 -8.45 -14.21 -3.64
C ASP A 23 -7.32 -13.21 -3.32
N CYS A 24 -6.15 -13.69 -2.87
CA CYS A 24 -5.07 -12.85 -2.35
C CYS A 24 -4.58 -11.81 -3.38
N GLN A 25 -4.52 -12.18 -4.66
CA GLN A 25 -4.17 -11.30 -5.78
C GLN A 25 -5.12 -10.10 -5.93
N PHE A 26 -6.41 -10.24 -5.62
CA PHE A 26 -7.36 -9.13 -5.71
C PHE A 26 -7.09 -8.09 -4.61
N HIS A 27 -6.77 -8.55 -3.40
CA HIS A 27 -6.37 -7.66 -2.31
C HIS A 27 -5.07 -6.92 -2.61
N TYR A 28 -4.07 -7.60 -3.15
CA TYR A 28 -2.79 -6.97 -3.52
C TYR A 28 -2.94 -5.94 -4.65
N ARG A 29 -3.71 -6.27 -5.70
CA ARG A 29 -4.04 -5.33 -6.79
C ARG A 29 -4.79 -4.10 -6.27
N ARG A 30 -5.79 -4.30 -5.42
CA ARG A 30 -6.53 -3.19 -4.78
C ARG A 30 -5.62 -2.34 -3.91
N ALA A 31 -4.72 -2.95 -3.14
CA ALA A 31 -3.81 -2.21 -2.28
C ALA A 31 -2.85 -1.31 -3.08
N LYS A 32 -2.36 -1.80 -4.23
CA LYS A 32 -1.57 -1.01 -5.18
C LYS A 32 -2.34 0.17 -5.78
N LEU A 33 -3.61 0.00 -6.12
CA LEU A 33 -4.44 1.10 -6.61
C LEU A 33 -4.69 2.14 -5.51
N LEU A 34 -5.03 1.68 -4.30
CA LEU A 34 -5.28 2.56 -3.16
C LEU A 34 -4.04 3.33 -2.70
N SER A 35 -2.82 2.82 -2.91
CA SER A 35 -1.60 3.53 -2.52
C SER A 35 -1.33 4.82 -3.30
N VAL A 36 -2.06 5.07 -4.38
CA VAL A 36 -1.91 6.28 -5.21
C VAL A 36 -3.20 7.06 -5.42
N ASN A 37 -4.35 6.50 -5.03
CA ASN A 37 -5.67 7.06 -5.33
C ASN A 37 -5.92 8.48 -4.77
N ILE A 38 -5.24 8.85 -3.68
CA ILE A 38 -5.34 10.18 -3.04
C ILE A 38 -4.02 10.96 -3.11
N GLY A 39 -3.12 10.57 -4.01
CA GLY A 39 -1.75 11.09 -4.09
C GLY A 39 -0.73 10.02 -3.77
N SER A 40 0.46 10.17 -4.33
CA SER A 40 1.59 9.27 -4.12
C SER A 40 2.22 9.44 -2.73
N GLU A 41 2.95 8.43 -2.28
CA GLU A 41 3.72 8.48 -1.04
C GLU A 41 4.63 9.71 -0.96
N ALA A 42 5.35 10.03 -2.05
CA ALA A 42 6.19 11.22 -2.13
C ALA A 42 5.40 12.51 -1.89
N SER A 43 4.21 12.65 -2.49
CA SER A 43 3.36 13.83 -2.26
C SER A 43 2.95 14.00 -0.79
N TRP A 44 2.73 12.89 -0.08
CA TRP A 44 2.40 12.93 1.34
C TRP A 44 3.62 13.21 2.22
N GLN A 45 4.80 12.68 1.86
CA GLN A 45 6.07 12.99 2.53
C GLN A 45 6.38 14.49 2.43
N ASP A 46 6.28 15.07 1.24
CA ASP A 46 6.52 16.50 1.03
C ASP A 46 5.56 17.37 1.85
N LYS A 47 4.26 17.02 1.87
CA LYS A 47 3.26 17.73 2.68
C LYS A 47 3.55 17.65 4.18
N LEU A 48 4.00 16.48 4.65
CA LEU A 48 4.36 16.27 6.05
C LEU A 48 5.58 17.12 6.43
N ILE A 49 6.65 17.05 5.64
CA ILE A 49 7.87 17.82 5.88
C ILE A 49 7.55 19.31 5.88
N GLY A 50 6.85 19.81 4.86
CA GLY A 50 6.48 21.22 4.78
C GLY A 50 5.53 21.67 5.91
N ALA A 51 4.75 20.77 6.51
CA ALA A 51 3.95 21.09 7.69
C ALA A 51 4.81 21.22 8.95
N ILE A 52 5.77 20.32 9.14
CA ILE A 52 6.73 20.36 10.25
C ILE A 52 7.60 21.63 10.18
N GLU A 53 8.09 21.98 8.99
CA GLU A 53 8.90 23.20 8.80
C GLU A 53 8.13 24.48 9.12
N ARG A 54 6.82 24.53 8.81
CA ARG A 54 5.97 25.67 9.16
C ARG A 54 5.67 25.77 10.66
N ASP A 55 5.57 24.64 11.36
CA ASP A 55 5.33 24.60 12.81
C ASP A 55 6.59 24.99 13.61
N ALA A 56 7.77 24.71 13.04
CA ALA A 56 9.06 25.04 13.65
C ALA A 56 9.50 26.52 13.46
N ALA A 57 8.78 27.31 12.65
CA ALA A 57 9.06 28.71 12.35
C ALA A 57 8.25 29.67 13.23
#